data_AF-A0A3C1CZI4-F1
#
_entry.id   AF-A0A3C1CZI4-F1
#
_cell.length_a   1.000
_cell.length_b   1.000
_cell.length_c   1.000
_cell.angle_alpha   90.00
_cell.angle_beta   90.00
_cell.angle_gamma   90.00
#
_symmetry.space_group_name_H-M   'P 1'
#
loop_
_entity.id
_entity.type
_entity.pdbx_description
1 polymer ?
#
loop_
_entity_poly.entity_id
_entity_poly.type
_entity_poly.pdbx_seq_one_letter_code
_entity_poly.pdbx_strand_id
1 'polypeptide(L)' 'MEAYKQEFIKFMVESDVLKFGSFTLKSGRQSPFFMNAG' A
#
# COMPACT_ATOMS: atom_id res chain seq x y z
N MET A 1 14.74 -9.43 7.27
CA MET A 1 14.12 -8.17 6.78
C MET A 1 14.99 -7.04 7.30
N GLU A 2 15.46 -6.14 6.44
CA GLU A 2 16.24 -4.97 6.91
C GLU A 2 15.30 -3.99 7.61
N ALA A 3 15.75 -3.34 8.70
CA ALA A 3 14.90 -2.47 9.54
C ALA A 3 14.21 -1.35 8.74
N TYR A 4 14.94 -0.72 7.81
CA TYR A 4 14.40 0.36 6.99
C TYR A 4 13.19 -0.07 6.14
N LYS A 5 13.08 -1.35 5.74
CA LYS A 5 11.93 -1.84 4.97
C LYS A 5 10.66 -1.85 5.81
N GLN A 6 10.76 -2.20 7.09
CA GLN A 6 9.62 -2.20 8.00
C GLN A 6 9.18 -0.78 8.33
N GLU A 7 10.13 0.10 8.62
CA GLU A 7 9.87 1.52 8.87
C GLU A 7 9.21 2.20 7.66
N PHE A 8 9.68 1.88 6.46
CA PHE A 8 9.10 2.43 5.23
C PHE A 8 7.67 1.96 4.98
N ILE A 9 7.37 0.68 5.19
CA ILE A 9 6.00 0.17 5.08
C ILE A 9 5.09 0.83 6.13
N LYS A 10 5.57 0.98 7.37
CA LYS A 10 4.83 1.67 8.44
C LYS A 10 4.53 3.12 8.07
N PHE A 11 5.52 3.84 7.57
CA PHE A 11 5.37 5.19 7.07
C PHE A 11 4.32 5.29 5.93
N MET A 12 4.30 4.34 5.00
CA MET A 12 3.32 4.32 3.90
C MET A 12 1.89 4.12 4.39
N VAL A 13 1.70 3.28 5.41
CA VAL A 13 0.38 3.06 6.03
C VAL A 13 -0.05 4.29 6.82
N GLU A 14 0.85 4.89 7.60
CA GLU A 14 0.59 6.11 8.39
C GLU A 14 0.29 7.32 7.50
N SER A 15 0.92 7.41 6.33
CA SER A 15 0.73 8.50 5.36
C SER A 15 -0.47 8.31 4.43
N ASP A 16 -1.31 7.29 4.66
CA ASP A 16 -2.48 6.96 3.82
C ASP A 16 -2.15 6.63 2.34
N VAL A 17 -0.86 6.42 2.03
CA VAL A 17 -0.35 6.02 0.71
C VAL A 17 -0.65 4.56 0.46
N LEU A 18 -0.52 3.70 1.47
CA LEU A 18 -0.79 2.26 1.37
C LEU A 18 -2.04 1.91 2.18
N LYS A 19 -3.08 1.44 1.51
CA LYS A 19 -4.35 1.01 2.12
C LYS A 19 -4.60 -0.48 1.86
N PHE A 20 -5.13 -1.18 2.85
CA PHE A 20 -5.56 -2.57 2.74
C PHE A 20 -7.09 -2.67 2.69
N GLY A 21 -7.61 -3.58 1.88
CA GLY A 21 -9.05 -3.66 1.58
C GLY A 21 -9.31 -4.34 0.23
N SER A 22 -10.52 -4.23 -0.31
CA SER A 22 -10.81 -4.73 -1.66
C SER A 22 -10.80 -3.58 -2.65
N PHE A 23 -9.88 -3.61 -3.61
CA PHE A 23 -9.72 -2.57 -4.62
C PHE A 23 -9.73 -3.15 -6.03
N THR A 24 -10.39 -2.47 -6.95
CA THR A 24 -10.29 -2.75 -8.39
C THR A 24 -9.22 -1.85 -8.99
N LEU A 25 -8.15 -2.44 -9.51
CA LEU A 25 -7.06 -1.71 -10.16
C LEU A 25 -7.46 -1.29 -11.58
N LYS A 26 -6.73 -0.35 -12.19
CA LYS A 26 -6.94 0.08 -13.59
C LYS A 26 -6.93 -1.07 -14.60
N SER A 27 -6.19 -2.14 -14.30
CA SER A 27 -6.19 -3.38 -15.10
C SER A 27 -7.44 -4.25 -14.97
N GLY A 28 -8.41 -3.87 -14.14
CA GLY A 28 -9.60 -4.67 -13.79
C GLY A 28 -9.34 -5.76 -12.73
N ARG A 29 -8.09 -5.98 -12.32
CA ARG A 29 -7.73 -6.94 -11.27
C ARG A 29 -8.23 -6.48 -9.89
N GLN A 30 -8.73 -7.45 -9.11
CA GLN A 30 -9.00 -7.26 -7.68
C GLN A 30 -7.70 -7.38 -6.88
N SER A 31 -7.44 -6.40 -6.02
CA SER A 31 -6.25 -6.33 -5.18
C SER A 31 -6.65 -6.19 -3.71
N PRO A 32 -5.96 -6.89 -2.79
CA PRO A 32 -6.17 -6.76 -1.35
C PRO A 32 -5.54 -5.48 -0.76
N PHE A 33 -4.84 -4.69 -1.58
CA PHE A 33 -4.27 -3.41 -1.20
C PHE A 33 -4.26 -2.44 -2.38
N PHE A 34 -4.18 -1.15 -2.07
CA PHE A 34 -3.99 -0.08 -3.03
C PHE A 34 -2.90 0.86 -2.54
N MET A 35 -2.03 1.27 -3.46
CA MET A 35 -0.98 2.24 -3.20
C MET A 35 -1.26 3.51 -4.02
N ASN A 36 -1.50 4.62 -3.34
CA ASN A 36 -1.69 5.94 -3.93
C ASN A 36 -0.48 6.83 -3.59
N ALA A 37 0.50 6.89 -4.49
CA ALA A 37 1.72 7.66 -4.28
C ALA A 37 1.58 9.16 -4.61
N GLY A 38 0.36 9.64 -4.90
CA GLY A 38 0.12 10.98 -5.45
C GLY A 38 0.27 11.02 -6.96
#